data_AF-A0A3N7DKE7-F1
#
_entry.id   AF-A0A3N7DKE7-F1
#
_cell.length_a   1.000
_cell.length_b   1.000
_cell.length_c   1.000
_cell.angle_alpha   90.00
_cell.angle_beta   90.00
_cell.angle_gamma   90.00
#
_symmetry.space_group_name_H-M   'P 1'
#
loop_
_entity.id
_entity.type
_entity.pdbx_description
1 polymer ?
#
loop_
_entity_poly.entity_id
_entity_poly.type
_entity_poly.pdbx_seq_one_letter_code
_entity_poly.pdbx_strand_id
1 'polypeptide(L)'
;MPRNELLVFRILRILRLKQVQYLDERQLIAAIRRETGDEFNELIIHEHLRHMQQHGLLKPVNLRKVNGYALDWAGYDYLDAS
;
A
#
# COMPACT_ATOMS: atom_id res chain seq x y z
N MET A 1 -1.04 9.69 13.30
CA MET A 1 -1.61 10.25 12.06
C MET A 1 -3.07 9.80 11.95
N PRO A 2 -4.05 10.66 11.63
CA PRO A 2 -5.41 10.19 11.38
C PRO A 2 -5.40 9.24 10.17
N ARG A 3 -6.10 8.11 10.28
CA ARG A 3 -6.16 7.08 9.24
C ARG A 3 -6.89 7.64 8.02
N ASN A 4 -6.18 7.86 6.91
CA ASN A 4 -6.80 8.25 5.66
C ASN A 4 -7.33 7.00 4.94
N GLU A 5 -8.61 6.69 5.13
CA GLU A 5 -9.22 5.48 4.57
C GLU A 5 -9.21 5.45 3.04
N LEU A 6 -9.31 6.61 2.39
CA LEU A 6 -9.20 6.68 0.93
C LEU A 6 -7.81 6.24 0.45
N LEU A 7 -6.75 6.70 1.12
CA LEU A 7 -5.37 6.31 0.79
C LEU A 7 -5.15 4.81 1.06
N VAL A 8 -5.66 4.29 2.18
CA VAL A 8 -5.61 2.86 2.51
C VAL A 8 -6.27 2.03 1.42
N PHE A 9 -7.51 2.36 1.04
CA PHE A 9 -8.24 1.65 -0.01
C PHE A 9 -7.47 1.68 -1.35
N ARG A 10 -6.94 2.84 -1.75
CA ARG A 10 -6.17 2.98 -3.00
C ARG A 10 -4.90 2.12 -2.99
N ILE A 11 -4.15 2.12 -1.89
CA ILE A 11 -2.94 1.28 -1.74
C ILE A 11 -3.29 -0.20 -1.95
N LEU A 12 -4.33 -0.68 -1.26
CA LEU A 12 -4.75 -2.08 -1.36
C LEU A 12 -5.25 -2.40 -2.77
N ARG A 13 -6.04 -1.51 -3.38
CA ARG A 13 -6.56 -1.66 -4.73
C ARG A 13 -5.44 -1.76 -5.78
N ILE A 14 -4.41 -0.93 -5.67
CA ILE A 14 -3.24 -0.97 -6.58
C ILE A 14 -2.55 -2.32 -6.51
N LEU A 15 -2.33 -2.85 -5.30
CA LEU A 15 -1.73 -4.16 -5.10
C LEU A 15 -2.61 -5.28 -5.71
N ARG A 16 -3.92 -5.21 -5.53
CA ARG A 16 -4.88 -6.17 -6.12
C ARG A 16 -4.90 -6.11 -7.65
N LEU A 17 -5.00 -4.92 -8.23
CA LEU A 17 -5.12 -4.72 -9.68
C LEU A 17 -3.88 -5.18 -10.45
N LYS A 18 -2.70 -4.99 -9.86
CA LYS A 18 -1.45 -5.42 -10.49
C LYS A 18 -1.29 -6.94 -10.51
N GLN A 19 -2.14 -7.71 -9.81
CA GLN A 19 -2.08 -9.17 -9.66
C GLN A 19 -0.67 -9.70 -9.32
N VAL A 20 0.17 -8.84 -8.75
CA VAL A 20 1.55 -9.14 -8.42
C VAL A 20 1.62 -9.68 -7.01
N GLN A 21 2.51 -10.64 -6.78
CA GLN A 21 2.79 -11.13 -5.44
C GLN A 21 3.27 -10.01 -4.50
N TYR A 22 3.93 -8.98 -5.03
CA TYR A 22 4.39 -7.82 -4.27
C TYR A 22 4.71 -6.64 -5.20
N LEU A 23 4.78 -5.44 -4.63
CA LEU A 23 5.40 -4.26 -5.25
C LEU A 23 6.47 -3.71 -4.32
N ASP A 24 7.60 -3.26 -4.87
CA ASP A 24 8.51 -2.46 -4.08
C ASP A 24 7.90 -1.08 -3.78
N GLU A 25 8.35 -0.50 -2.67
CA GLU A 25 7.88 0.78 -2.14
C GLU A 25 7.89 1.90 -3.18
N ARG A 26 8.93 1.99 -4.02
CA ARG A 26 9.05 3.05 -5.03
C ARG A 26 8.03 2.88 -6.14
N GLN A 27 7.84 1.65 -6.61
CA GLN A 27 6.80 1.35 -7.60
C GLN A 27 5.41 1.65 -7.05
N LEU A 28 5.18 1.36 -5.77
CA LEU A 28 3.91 1.62 -5.11
C LEU A 28 3.64 3.12 -4.98
N ILE A 29 4.61 3.90 -4.50
CA ILE A 29 4.53 5.37 -4.40
C ILE A 29 4.26 5.98 -5.78
N ALA A 30 4.98 5.51 -6.81
CA ALA A 30 4.76 5.98 -8.18
C ALA A 30 3.36 5.64 -8.71
N ALA A 31 2.83 4.45 -8.38
CA ALA A 31 1.48 4.06 -8.76
C ALA A 31 0.41 4.91 -8.04
N ILE A 32 0.60 5.19 -6.75
CA ILE A 32 -0.30 6.03 -5.96
C ILE A 32 -0.32 7.44 -6.54
N ARG A 33 0.85 8.06 -6.76
CA ARG A 33 0.95 9.39 -7.39
C ARG A 33 0.30 9.46 -8.77
N ARG A 34 0.35 8.39 -9.56
CA ARG A 34 -0.37 8.34 -10.85
C ARG A 34 -1.89 8.34 -10.67
N GLU A 35 -2.43 7.78 -9.60
CA GLU A 35 -3.88 7.80 -9.32
C GLU A 35 -4.35 9.06 -8.58
N THR A 36 -3.50 9.67 -7.76
CA THR A 36 -3.87 10.77 -6.85
C THR A 36 -3.28 12.12 -7.25
N GLY A 37 -2.37 12.15 -8.24
CA GLY A 37 -1.53 13.32 -8.47
C GLY A 37 -0.67 13.63 -7.24
N ASP A 38 -0.51 14.92 -6.95
CA ASP A 38 0.27 15.44 -5.82
C ASP A 38 -0.52 15.56 -4.50
N GLU A 39 -1.71 14.95 -4.41
CA GLU A 39 -2.53 14.95 -3.19
C GLU A 39 -1.79 14.36 -1.99
N PHE A 40 -0.94 13.36 -2.22
CA PHE A 40 -0.13 12.72 -1.18
C PHE A 40 1.37 12.80 -1.50
N ASN A 41 2.12 13.40 -0.58
CA ASN A 41 3.57 13.39 -0.67
C ASN A 41 4.14 12.00 -0.30
N GLU A 42 5.41 11.76 -0.62
CA GLU A 42 6.05 10.46 -0.42
C GLU A 42 6.15 10.05 1.05
N LEU A 43 6.38 11.02 1.94
CA LEU A 43 6.47 10.77 3.39
C LEU A 43 5.14 10.24 3.94
N ILE A 44 4.02 10.86 3.56
CA ILE A 44 2.67 10.45 3.98
C ILE A 44 2.36 9.03 3.51
N ILE A 45 2.72 8.71 2.26
CA ILE A 45 2.53 7.37 1.70
C ILE A 45 3.39 6.36 2.48
N HIS A 46 4.66 6.65 2.72
CA HIS A 46 5.55 5.79 3.49
C HIS A 46 5.03 5.50 4.90
N GLU A 47 4.56 6.53 5.62
CA GLU A 47 3.96 6.38 6.95
C GLU A 47 2.71 5.48 6.91
N HIS A 48 1.86 5.65 5.89
CA HIS A 48 0.68 4.80 5.72
C HIS A 48 1.05 3.35 5.42
N LEU A 49 2.06 3.10 4.58
CA LEU A 49 2.52 1.73 4.30
C LEU A 49 3.03 1.03 5.54
N ARG A 50 3.84 1.75 6.35
CA ARG A 50 4.33 1.22 7.62
C ARG A 50 3.19 0.94 8.60
N HIS A 51 2.22 1.85 8.70
CA HIS A 51 1.04 1.65 9.55
C HIS A 51 0.22 0.45 9.08
N MET A 52 -0.07 0.35 7.78
CA MET A 52 -0.82 -0.77 7.21
C MET A 52 -0.11 -2.12 7.42
N GLN A 53 1.22 -2.15 7.35
CA GLN A 53 2.01 -3.33 7.69
C GLN A 53 1.88 -3.71 9.17
N GLN A 54 2.00 -2.73 10.08
CA GLN A 54 1.89 -2.95 11.53
C GLN A 54 0.50 -3.47 11.93
N HIS A 55 -0.53 -3.12 11.17
CA HIS A 55 -1.91 -3.53 11.39
C HIS A 55 -2.34 -4.77 10.57
N GLY A 56 -1.40 -5.45 9.89
CA GLY A 56 -1.67 -6.71 9.20
C GLY A 56 -2.46 -6.58 7.89
N LEU A 57 -2.59 -5.38 7.33
CA LEU A 57 -3.20 -5.18 6.00
C LEU A 57 -2.20 -5.52 4.87
N LEU A 58 -0.91 -5.33 5.15
CA LEU A 58 0.18 -5.61 4.24
C LEU A 58 1.19 -6.53 4.92
N LYS A 59 1.72 -7.48 4.15
CA LYS A 59 2.87 -8.28 4.58
C LYS A 59 4.15 -7.74 3.95
N PRO A 60 5.25 -7.62 4.72
CA PRO A 60 6.53 -7.21 4.17
C PRO A 60 7.11 -8.32 3.29
N VAL A 61 7.71 -7.94 2.17
CA VAL A 61 8.46 -8.83 1.28
C VAL A 61 9.91 -8.37 1.28
N ASN A 62 10.80 -9.26 1.74
CA ASN A 62 12.21 -8.97 1.83
C ASN A 62 12.83 -8.98 0.43
N LEU A 63 13.00 -7.80 -0.16
CA LEU A 63 13.80 -7.62 -1.36
C LEU A 63 15.16 -7.09 -0.89
N ARG A 64 16.25 -7.71 -1.34
CA ARG A 64 17.63 -7.48 -0.86
C ARG A 64 18.06 -6.02 -0.64
N LYS A 65 17.44 -5.05 -1.34
CA LYS A 65 17.79 -3.62 -1.31
C LYS A 65 16.60 -2.67 -1.16
N VAL A 66 15.37 -3.18 -1.07
CA VAL A 66 14.16 -2.36 -1.12
C VAL A 66 13.05 -3.00 -0.29
N ASN A 67 12.21 -2.19 0.33
CA ASN A 67 11.02 -2.71 0.99
C ASN A 67 10.01 -3.15 -0.07
N GLY A 68 9.59 -4.41 -0.02
CA GLY A 68 8.46 -4.92 -0.78
C GLY A 68 7.21 -4.99 0.09
N TYR A 69 6.06 -4.72 -0.50
CA TYR A 69 4.77 -4.87 0.15
C TYR A 69 3.86 -5.76 -0.69
N ALA A 70 3.14 -6.64 -0.01
CA ALA A 70 2.12 -7.49 -0.60
C ALA A 70 0.85 -7.41 0.23
N LEU A 71 -0.29 -7.74 -0.37
CA LEU A 71 -1.53 -7.89 0.38
C LEU A 71 -1.40 -9.03 1.38
N ASP A 72 -1.87 -8.78 2.59
CA ASP A 72 -2.13 -9.80 3.59
C ASP A 72 -3.63 -10.11 3.66
N TRP A 73 -4.01 -11.16 4.39
CA TRP A 73 -5.39 -11.63 4.47
C TRP A 73 -6.37 -10.52 4.88
N ALA A 74 -6.05 -9.75 5.91
CA ALA A 74 -6.92 -8.64 6.33
C ALA A 74 -7.00 -7.51 5.28
N GLY A 75 -5.99 -7.37 4.43
CA GLY A 75 -6.02 -6.46 3.29
C GLY A 75 -6.98 -6.92 2.19
N TYR A 76 -7.09 -8.23 1.95
CA TYR A 76 -8.10 -8.80 1.06
C TYR A 76 -9.50 -8.64 1.63
N ASP A 77 -9.70 -8.99 2.91
CA ASP A 77 -11.00 -8.84 3.57
C ASP A 77 -11.48 -7.37 3.55
N TYR A 78 -10.57 -6.42 3.77
CA TYR A 78 -10.89 -4.99 3.70
C TYR A 78 -11.38 -4.57 2.31
N LEU A 79 -10.76 -5.08 1.24
CA LEU A 79 -11.15 -4.76 -0.13
C LEU A 79 -12.47 -5.41 -0.55
N ASP A 80 -12.81 -6.59 -0.01
CA ASP A 80 -14.07 -7.27 -0.32
C ASP A 80 -15.25 -6.69 0.48
N ALA A 81 -14.99 -6.05 1.63
CA ALA A 81 -16.00 -5.40 2.45
C ALA A 81 -16.29 -3.92 2.10
N SER A 82 -15.48 -3.31 1.22
CA SER A 82 -15.59 -1.89 0.80
C SER A 82 -16.21 -1.75 -0.58
#